data_AF-A0A349HEG5-F1
#
_entry.id   AF-A0A349HEG5-F1
#
_cell.length_a   1.000
_cell.length_b   1.000
_cell.length_c   1.000
_cell.angle_alpha   90.00
_cell.angle_beta   90.00
_cell.angle_gamma   90.00
#
_symmetry.space_group_name_H-M   'P 1'
#
loop_
_entity.id
_entity.type
_entity.pdbx_description
1 polymer ?
#
loop_
_entity_poly.entity_id
_entity_poly.type
_entity_poly.pdbx_seq_one_letter_code
_entity_poly.pdbx_strand_id
1 'polypeptide(L)' 'MQDLNDLYYYVQVVDYGGLAPAGRALGIPKSKLSRRIALLEERLGVR' A
#
# COMPACT_ATOMS: atom_id res chain seq x y z
N MET A 1 -1.05 15.65 -8.09
CA MET A 1 -0.76 14.49 -8.96
C MET A 1 -1.23 13.27 -8.21
N GLN A 2 -2.30 12.60 -8.67
CA GLN A 2 -2.76 11.37 -8.01
C GLN A 2 -1.64 10.35 -8.11
N ASP A 3 -1.16 9.89 -6.97
CA ASP A 3 -0.25 8.75 -6.92
C ASP A 3 -1.09 7.52 -7.29
N LEU A 4 -1.24 7.25 -8.59
CA LEU A 4 -1.72 5.96 -9.13
C LEU A 4 -0.93 4.76 -8.53
N ASN A 5 0.24 5.06 -7.96
CA ASN A 5 1.04 4.18 -7.13
C ASN A 5 0.32 3.67 -5.87
N ASP A 6 -0.56 4.46 -5.24
CA ASP A 6 -1.16 4.09 -3.95
C ASP A 6 -2.14 2.91 -4.11
N LEU A 7 -2.98 2.93 -5.16
CA LEU A 7 -3.84 1.80 -5.54
C LEU A 7 -3.03 0.58 -5.98
N TYR A 8 -1.94 0.79 -6.72
CA TYR A 8 -1.02 -0.29 -7.07
C TYR A 8 -0.47 -0.98 -5.82
N TYR A 9 0.03 -0.22 -4.84
CA TYR A 9 0.53 -0.78 -3.59
C TYR A 9 -0.55 -1.50 -2.78
N TYR A 10 -1.79 -0.98 -2.80
CA TYR A 10 -2.91 -1.66 -2.17
C TYR A 10 -3.19 -3.03 -2.80
N VAL A 11 -3.27 -3.11 -4.14
CA VAL A 11 -3.46 -4.37 -4.87
C VAL A 11 -2.33 -5.35 -4.55
N GLN A 12 -1.08 -4.90 -4.59
CA GLN A 12 0.05 -5.76 -4.24
C GLN A 12 -0.02 -6.28 -2.80
N VAL A 13 -0.47 -5.46 -1.85
CA VAL A 13 -0.66 -5.90 -0.47
C VAL A 13 -1.77 -6.94 -0.35
N VAL A 14 -2.84 -6.85 -1.14
CA VAL A 14 -3.89 -7.86 -1.23
C VAL A 14 -3.37 -9.14 -1.88
N ASP A 15 -2.69 -9.04 -3.03
CA ASP A 15 -2.15 -10.17 -3.79
C ASP A 15 -1.11 -10.97 -2.99
N TYR A 16 -0.23 -10.29 -2.28
CA TYR A 16 0.78 -10.92 -1.43
C TYR A 16 0.26 -11.29 -0.04
N GLY A 17 -1.00 -11.00 0.29
CA GLY A 17 -1.62 -11.38 1.57
C GLY A 17 -1.11 -10.59 2.78
N GLY A 18 -0.59 -9.37 2.58
CA GLY A 18 -0.23 -8.45 3.65
C GLY A 18 0.96 -7.55 3.37
N LEU A 19 1.17 -6.58 4.25
CA LEU A 19 2.21 -5.54 4.13
C LEU A 19 3.64 -6.10 4.17
N ALA A 20 3.87 -7.11 5.01
CA ALA A 20 5.20 -7.72 5.17
C ALA A 20 5.60 -8.59 3.94
N PRO A 21 4.77 -9.52 3.44
CA PRO A 21 5.08 -10.25 2.22
C PRO A 21 5.15 -9.34 0.99
N ALA A 22 4.25 -8.36 0.84
CA ALA A 22 4.33 -7.38 -0.25
C ALA A 22 5.61 -6.53 -0.20
N GLY A 23 6.02 -6.09 0.99
CA GLY A 23 7.26 -5.34 1.17
C GLY A 23 8.50 -6.14 0.77
N ARG A 24 8.52 -7.45 1.07
CA ARG A 24 9.60 -8.35 0.64
C ARG A 24 9.59 -8.56 -0.87
N ALA A 25 8.43 -8.79 -1.47
CA ALA A 25 8.31 -9.04 -2.91
C ALA A 25 8.66 -7.80 -3.76
N LEU A 26 8.26 -6.61 -3.31
CA LEU A 26 8.51 -5.34 -4.00
C LEU A 26 9.85 -4.69 -3.65
N GLY A 27 10.57 -5.20 -2.63
CA GLY A 27 11.78 -4.55 -2.11
C GLY A 27 11.51 -3.21 -1.41
N ILE A 28 10.29 -3.01 -0.92
CA ILE A 28 9.85 -1.76 -0.29
C ILE A 28 9.67 -1.96 1.22
N PRO A 29 10.18 -1.05 2.08
CA PRO A 29 9.95 -1.15 3.51
C PRO A 29 8.46 -1.17 3.88
N LYS A 30 8.08 -2.05 4.81
CA LYS A 30 6.71 -2.16 5.35
C LYS A 30 6.15 -0.81 5.82
N SER A 31 6.97 0.01 6.47
CA SER A 31 6.58 1.35 6.95
C SER A 31 6.16 2.28 5.82
N LYS A 32 6.81 2.20 4.65
CA LYS A 32 6.46 2.98 3.46
C LYS A 32 5.14 2.51 2.85
N LEU A 33 4.94 1.19 2.70
CA LEU A 33 3.67 0.62 2.22
C LEU A 33 2.49 0.96 3.15
N SER A 34 2.70 0.82 4.46
CA SER A 34 1.67 1.13 5.47
C SER A 34 1.27 2.61 5.43
N ARG A 35 2.24 3.53 5.30
CA ARG A 35 1.95 4.97 5.18
C ARG A 35 1.20 5.28 3.88
N ARG A 36 1.53 4.61 2.78
CA ARG A 36 0.86 4.77 1.48
C ARG A 36 -0.59 4.30 1.53
N ILE A 37 -0.84 3.14 2.14
CA ILE A 37 -2.20 2.61 2.32
C ILE A 37 -3.02 3.50 3.26
N ALA A 38 -2.45 3.95 4.39
CA ALA A 38 -3.17 4.84 5.30
C ALA A 38 -3.59 6.17 4.64
N LEU A 39 -2.73 6.74 3.78
CA LEU A 39 -3.06 7.93 3.00
C LEU A 39 -4.12 7.65 1.94
N LEU A 40 -4.14 6.45 1.36
CA LEU A 40 -5.18 6.03 0.42
C LEU A 40 -6.53 5.90 1.13
N GLU A 41 -6.56 5.25 2.29
CA GLU A 41 -7.75 5.09 3.15
C GLU A 41 -8.30 6.46 3.59
N GLU A 42 -7.43 7.36 4.06
CA GLU A 42 -7.79 8.73 4.44
C GLU A 42 -8.39 9.51 3.27
N ARG A 43 -7.80 9.41 2.07
CA ARG A 43 -8.33 10.05 0.85
C ARG A 43 -9.68 9.50 0.42
N LEU A 44 -9.89 8.20 0.59
CA LEU A 44 -11.14 7.53 0.24
C LEU A 44 -12.21 7.70 1.33
N GLY A 45 -11.86 8.27 2.49
CA GLY A 45 -12.77 8.44 3.62
C GLY A 45 -13.21 7.11 4.24
N VAL A 46 -12.48 6.03 3.97
CA VAL A 46 -12.78 4.69 4.50
C VAL A 46 -11.84 4.43 5.68
N ARG A 47 -12.43 4.19 6.84
CA ARG A 47 -11.73 3.73 8.05
C ARG A 47 -12.55 2.65 8.74
#